data_AF-A0AAN5DH41-F1
#
_entry.id   AF-A0AAN5DH41-F1
#
_cell.length_a   1.000
_cell.length_b   1.000
_cell.length_c   1.000
_cell.angle_alpha   90.00
_cell.angle_beta   90.00
_cell.angle_gamma   90.00
#
_symmetry.space_group_name_H-M   'P 1'
#
loop_
_entity.id
_entity.type
_entity.pdbx_description
1 polymer ?
#
loop_
_entity_poly.entity_id
_entity_poly.type
_entity_poly.pdbx_seq_one_letter_code
_entity_poly.pdbx_strand_id
1 'polypeptide(L)'
;MEHRDSRNISKNASYQSTGGRSAQEGSTSSQEGSTQRPRPINAEPTDEEGLLWYSGYKFEQYMTCANAEETLDPNRKIRFKIFENVITADLEEEGFNSIRLCSFAEIDALRKDEPIEIKLTGNESFTSKIHTYLHCAFANKKTIITGLRNENYVVTKVIERRTSDLVADLRSSSEGDSRADEKCFSFLYDVLAMTKHVLTRAKACRFIYMPRTGIIQFEPITILEVEKRGYRFPEEFQTKFQPD
;
A
#
# COMPACT_ATOMS: atom_id res chain seq x y z
N MET A 1 -5.03 -33.20 7.73
CA MET A 1 -6.35 -32.54 7.80
C MET A 1 -6.06 -31.10 8.17
N GLU A 2 -5.75 -30.29 7.17
CA GLU A 2 -5.24 -28.92 7.36
C GLU A 2 -6.41 -27.93 7.35
N HIS A 3 -6.54 -27.19 8.45
CA HIS A 3 -7.48 -26.08 8.56
C HIS A 3 -6.97 -24.92 7.68
N ARG A 4 -7.64 -24.69 6.55
CA ARG A 4 -7.54 -23.44 5.79
C ARG A 4 -8.42 -22.39 6.47
N ASP A 5 -7.77 -21.43 7.11
CA ASP A 5 -8.42 -20.28 7.72
C ASP A 5 -8.63 -19.21 6.63
N SER A 6 -9.61 -19.42 5.75
CA SER A 6 -10.04 -18.42 4.76
C SER A 6 -10.89 -17.37 5.46
N ARG A 7 -10.46 -16.10 5.50
CA ARG A 7 -11.26 -15.00 6.06
C ARG A 7 -11.67 -14.01 4.99
N ASN A 8 -12.98 -13.78 4.91
CA ASN A 8 -13.61 -12.79 4.05
C ASN A 8 -13.37 -11.38 4.60
N ILE A 9 -13.05 -10.44 3.73
CA ILE A 9 -13.13 -9.01 4.03
C ILE A 9 -14.56 -8.58 3.66
N SER A 10 -15.53 -8.81 4.56
CA SER A 10 -16.95 -8.47 4.29
C SER A 10 -17.27 -7.01 4.63
N LYS A 11 -17.96 -6.32 3.72
CA LYS A 11 -18.61 -5.03 3.92
C LYS A 11 -19.78 -5.17 4.91
N ASN A 12 -19.73 -4.48 6.05
CA ASN A 12 -20.88 -4.30 6.95
C ASN A 12 -21.08 -2.81 7.22
N ALA A 13 -21.99 -2.17 6.49
CA ALA A 13 -22.72 -0.98 6.95
C ALA A 13 -23.92 -0.71 6.02
N SER A 14 -25.08 -1.22 6.40
CA SER A 14 -26.39 -0.76 5.95
C SER A 14 -26.69 0.64 6.52
N TYR A 15 -27.13 1.61 5.70
CA TYR A 15 -28.43 2.31 5.83
C TYR A 15 -28.55 3.62 5.01
N GLN A 16 -29.70 3.70 4.35
CA GLN A 16 -30.62 4.80 4.01
C GLN A 16 -30.13 6.24 3.73
N SER A 17 -30.46 6.63 2.50
CA SER A 17 -30.56 7.98 1.95
C SER A 17 -31.60 8.86 2.66
N THR A 18 -31.21 10.08 3.02
CA THR A 18 -32.09 11.25 3.05
C THR A 18 -31.35 12.47 2.51
N GLY A 19 -32.00 13.20 1.61
CA GLY A 19 -31.44 14.34 0.89
C GLY A 19 -31.40 15.65 1.68
N GLY A 20 -30.80 16.66 1.05
CA GLY A 20 -30.86 18.05 1.50
C GLY A 20 -29.80 18.91 0.85
N ARG A 21 -30.18 19.70 -0.16
CA ARG A 21 -29.39 20.79 -0.74
C ARG A 21 -29.33 21.97 0.25
N SER A 22 -28.18 22.62 0.36
CA SER A 22 -28.10 24.08 0.33
C SER A 22 -26.67 24.54 0.08
N ALA A 23 -26.53 25.49 -0.85
CA ALA A 23 -25.31 26.19 -1.17
C ALA A 23 -25.05 27.27 -0.13
N GLN A 24 -23.78 27.50 0.20
CA GLN A 24 -23.36 28.80 0.72
C GLN A 24 -21.94 29.11 0.25
N GLU A 25 -21.85 30.22 -0.47
CA GLU A 25 -20.64 30.87 -0.93
C GLU A 25 -19.85 31.41 0.27
N GLY A 26 -18.53 31.17 0.27
CA GLY A 26 -17.61 31.70 1.27
C GLY A 26 -16.27 32.01 0.61
N SER A 27 -16.04 33.31 0.38
CA SER A 27 -14.78 33.87 -0.10
C SER A 27 -13.61 33.45 0.80
N THR A 28 -12.50 33.01 0.21
CA THR A 28 -11.21 33.07 0.91
C THR A 28 -10.06 33.35 -0.06
N SER A 29 -9.19 34.21 0.46
CA SER A 29 -7.96 34.76 -0.06
C SER A 29 -6.99 33.75 -0.65
N SER A 30 -6.42 34.13 -1.78
CA SER A 30 -5.25 33.54 -2.44
C SER A 30 -4.05 33.40 -1.50
N GLN A 31 -3.68 32.16 -1.18
CA GLN A 31 -2.34 31.79 -0.74
C GLN A 31 -1.58 31.23 -1.95
N GLU A 32 -0.45 31.85 -2.25
CA GLU A 32 0.47 31.43 -3.31
C GLU A 32 1.06 30.05 -2.97
N GLY A 33 0.52 29.03 -3.62
CA GLY A 33 1.09 27.68 -3.59
C GLY A 33 2.38 27.63 -4.41
N SER A 34 3.51 27.45 -3.71
CA SER A 34 4.77 27.01 -4.29
C SER A 34 4.54 25.72 -5.09
N THR A 35 4.43 25.86 -6.42
CA THR A 35 4.28 24.76 -7.36
C THR A 35 5.65 24.11 -7.59
N GLN A 36 6.07 23.21 -6.69
CA GLN A 36 7.20 22.34 -6.98
C GLN A 36 6.85 21.42 -8.15
N ARG A 37 7.57 21.57 -9.27
CA ARG A 37 7.45 20.68 -10.43
C ARG A 37 7.84 19.25 -10.02
N PRO A 38 7.15 18.20 -10.50
CA PRO A 38 7.56 16.83 -10.25
C PRO A 38 8.97 16.59 -10.81
N ARG A 39 9.84 15.97 -10.02
CA ARG A 39 11.18 15.59 -10.46
C ARG A 39 11.11 14.43 -11.46
N PRO A 40 12.07 14.35 -12.41
CA PRO A 40 12.19 13.19 -13.30
C PRO A 40 12.49 11.92 -12.50
N ILE A 41 11.94 10.80 -12.99
CA ILE A 41 11.92 9.48 -12.33
C ILE A 41 13.33 8.92 -12.01
N ASN A 42 14.39 9.47 -12.61
CA ASN A 42 15.78 9.01 -12.46
C ASN A 42 16.70 10.06 -11.80
N ALA A 43 16.16 11.07 -11.11
CA ALA A 43 17.00 11.98 -10.34
C ALA A 43 17.61 11.24 -9.15
N GLU A 44 18.92 11.39 -8.93
CA GLU A 44 19.53 10.91 -7.69
C GLU A 44 18.84 11.61 -6.49
N PRO A 45 18.59 10.88 -5.39
CA PRO A 45 18.04 11.49 -4.19
C PRO A 45 18.95 12.62 -3.72
N THR A 46 18.38 13.72 -3.24
CA THR A 46 19.18 14.71 -2.50
C THR A 46 19.74 14.08 -1.22
N ASP A 47 20.76 14.70 -0.64
CA ASP A 47 21.26 14.32 0.69
C ASP A 47 20.14 14.27 1.75
N GLU A 48 19.17 15.18 1.64
CA GLU A 48 17.99 15.22 2.52
C GLU A 48 17.03 14.04 2.29
N GLU A 49 16.75 13.69 1.03
CA GLU A 49 15.94 12.53 0.67
C GLU A 49 16.65 11.22 1.11
N GLY A 50 17.97 11.14 0.91
CA GLY A 50 18.79 10.01 1.36
C GLY A 50 18.79 9.84 2.88
N LEU A 51 18.90 10.94 3.63
CA LEU A 51 18.80 10.95 5.10
C LEU A 51 17.43 10.50 5.58
N LEU A 52 16.35 10.92 4.90
CA LEU A 52 15.00 10.47 5.22
C LEU A 52 14.85 8.95 5.05
N TRP A 53 15.31 8.41 3.93
CA TRP A 53 15.24 6.96 3.68
C TRP A 53 16.09 6.19 4.69
N TYR A 54 17.33 6.65 4.94
CA TYR A 54 18.21 6.04 5.93
C TYR A 54 17.61 6.06 7.34
N SER A 55 16.94 7.16 7.72
CA SER A 55 16.32 7.28 9.04
C SER A 55 15.22 6.23 9.28
N GLY A 56 14.46 5.86 8.23
CA GLY A 56 13.47 4.78 8.29
C GLY A 56 14.11 3.43 8.65
N TYR A 57 15.10 3.01 7.86
CA TYR A 57 15.84 1.76 8.14
C TYR A 57 16.55 1.79 9.50
N LYS A 58 17.05 2.97 9.90
CA LYS A 58 17.69 3.13 11.20
C LYS A 58 16.69 2.97 12.33
N PHE A 59 15.48 3.49 12.16
CA PHE A 59 14.40 3.32 13.14
C PHE A 59 14.00 1.85 13.29
N GLU A 60 13.82 1.11 12.19
CA GLU A 60 13.59 -0.35 12.24
C GLU A 60 14.70 -1.06 13.01
N GLN A 61 15.95 -0.68 12.77
CA GLN A 61 17.08 -1.25 13.51
C GLN A 61 17.01 -0.97 15.02
N TYR A 62 16.51 0.19 15.46
CA TYR A 62 16.29 0.53 16.87
C TYR A 62 15.07 -0.16 17.49
N MET A 63 14.14 -0.67 16.67
CA MET A 63 12.90 -1.30 17.12
C MET A 63 12.93 -2.83 17.06
N THR A 64 13.98 -3.42 16.48
CA THR A 64 14.05 -4.86 16.18
C THR A 64 15.34 -5.52 16.64
N CYS A 65 15.24 -6.79 17.05
CA CYS A 65 16.36 -7.70 17.27
C CYS A 65 16.33 -8.82 16.22
N ALA A 66 17.46 -9.49 15.94
CA ALA A 66 17.46 -10.56 14.92
C ALA A 66 16.75 -11.84 15.42
N ASN A 67 16.69 -12.04 16.73
CA ASN A 67 15.89 -13.08 17.36
C ASN A 67 15.36 -12.60 18.73
N ALA A 68 14.45 -13.38 19.32
CA ALA A 68 13.75 -13.00 20.56
C ALA A 68 14.66 -12.95 21.80
N GLU A 69 15.85 -13.54 21.75
CA GLU A 69 16.79 -13.64 22.86
C GLU A 69 17.93 -12.60 22.79
N GLU A 70 18.06 -11.92 21.65
CA GLU A 70 19.13 -10.95 21.41
C GLU A 70 18.77 -9.57 21.97
N THR A 71 19.78 -8.90 22.55
CA THR A 71 19.67 -7.51 22.97
C THR A 71 19.82 -6.58 21.77
N LEU A 72 19.03 -5.50 21.76
CA LEU A 72 19.12 -4.45 20.75
C LEU A 72 20.55 -3.91 20.62
N ASP A 73 21.13 -3.98 19.43
CA ASP A 73 22.39 -3.30 19.09
C ASP A 73 22.12 -2.15 18.09
N PRO A 74 22.21 -0.89 18.53
CA PRO A 74 22.04 0.26 17.65
C PRO A 74 23.28 0.58 16.82
N ASN A 75 24.43 -0.03 17.09
CA ASN A 75 25.69 0.24 16.40
C ASN A 75 25.97 -0.75 15.26
N ARG A 76 25.22 -1.87 15.16
CA ARG A 76 25.33 -2.75 13.99
C ARG A 76 25.10 -1.97 12.69
N LYS A 77 25.85 -2.34 11.66
CA LYS A 77 25.62 -1.81 10.30
C LYS A 77 24.24 -2.25 9.82
N ILE A 78 23.49 -1.32 9.22
CA ILE A 78 22.25 -1.64 8.51
C ILE A 78 22.62 -2.57 7.35
N ARG A 79 21.94 -3.70 7.24
CA ARG A 79 22.08 -4.65 6.14
C ARG A 79 20.72 -4.82 5.51
N PHE A 80 20.67 -4.85 4.18
CA PHE A 80 19.46 -5.12 3.45
C PHE A 80 19.08 -6.61 3.64
N LYS A 81 17.96 -6.84 4.31
CA LYS A 81 17.35 -8.16 4.50
C LYS A 81 15.85 -7.97 4.35
N ILE A 82 15.24 -8.77 3.49
CA ILE A 82 13.79 -8.78 3.29
C ILE A 82 13.26 -10.09 3.88
N PHE A 83 12.23 -9.99 4.69
CA PHE A 83 11.38 -11.12 5.04
C PHE A 83 10.05 -10.91 4.34
N GLU A 84 9.51 -11.93 3.69
CA GLU A 84 8.27 -11.83 2.92
C GLU A 84 7.24 -12.80 3.44
N ASN A 85 5.98 -12.37 3.42
CA ASN A 85 4.82 -13.22 3.66
C ASN A 85 4.08 -13.48 2.35
N VAL A 86 3.53 -14.69 2.20
CA VAL A 86 2.64 -15.05 1.10
C VAL A 86 1.21 -14.90 1.58
N ILE A 87 0.47 -13.96 1.00
CA ILE A 87 -0.93 -13.71 1.33
C ILE A 87 -1.82 -14.23 0.21
N THR A 88 -2.80 -15.04 0.58
CA THR A 88 -3.95 -15.37 -0.28
C THR A 88 -5.19 -14.68 0.27
N ALA A 89 -5.90 -13.94 -0.57
CA ALA A 89 -7.11 -13.23 -0.20
C ALA A 89 -8.16 -13.33 -1.30
N ASP A 90 -9.43 -13.21 -0.95
CA ASP A 90 -10.52 -13.10 -1.90
C ASP A 90 -11.04 -11.65 -1.85
N LEU A 91 -10.97 -10.93 -2.98
CA LEU A 91 -11.47 -9.57 -3.13
C LEU A 91 -12.91 -9.63 -3.66
N GLU A 92 -13.85 -9.16 -2.85
CA GLU A 92 -15.29 -9.24 -3.11
C GLU A 92 -15.88 -7.85 -3.36
N GLU A 93 -16.76 -7.75 -4.35
CA GLU A 93 -17.56 -6.56 -4.65
C GLU A 93 -19.02 -6.98 -4.79
N GLU A 94 -19.93 -6.20 -4.20
CA GLU A 94 -21.33 -6.60 -4.07
C GLU A 94 -21.99 -6.73 -5.44
N GLY A 95 -22.61 -7.87 -5.71
CA GLY A 95 -23.24 -8.15 -7.00
C GLY A 95 -22.28 -8.65 -8.09
N PHE A 96 -21.01 -8.89 -7.78
CA PHE A 96 -20.02 -9.41 -8.73
C PHE A 96 -19.30 -10.68 -8.23
N ASN A 97 -18.51 -11.28 -9.11
CA ASN A 97 -17.73 -12.48 -8.80
C ASN A 97 -16.46 -12.12 -8.03
N SER A 98 -16.15 -12.88 -6.98
CA SER A 98 -14.90 -12.73 -6.23
C SER A 98 -13.65 -12.92 -7.10
N ILE A 99 -12.61 -12.13 -6.83
CA ILE A 99 -11.28 -12.25 -7.44
C ILE A 99 -10.30 -12.74 -6.38
N ARG A 100 -9.76 -13.95 -6.58
CA ARG A 100 -8.71 -14.49 -5.73
C ARG A 100 -7.36 -13.86 -6.04
N LEU A 101 -6.70 -13.37 -5.00
CA LEU A 101 -5.38 -12.76 -5.00
C LEU A 101 -4.37 -13.68 -4.34
N CYS A 102 -3.16 -13.72 -4.89
CA CYS A 102 -1.97 -14.25 -4.27
C CYS A 102 -0.89 -13.18 -4.40
N SER A 103 -0.42 -12.65 -3.27
CA SER A 103 0.56 -11.57 -3.24
C SER A 103 1.66 -11.86 -2.24
N PHE A 104 2.83 -11.29 -2.49
CA PHE A 104 3.97 -11.31 -1.59
C PHE A 104 4.10 -9.91 -0.99
N ALA A 105 4.32 -9.84 0.32
CA ALA A 105 4.53 -8.56 1.00
C ALA A 105 5.70 -8.67 1.97
N GLU A 106 6.57 -7.68 1.96
CA GLU A 106 7.63 -7.53 2.95
C GLU A 106 7.02 -7.38 4.35
N ILE A 107 7.70 -7.91 5.37
CA ILE A 107 7.35 -7.78 6.78
C ILE A 107 8.56 -7.24 7.55
N ASP A 108 8.34 -6.13 8.23
CA ASP A 108 9.41 -5.40 8.92
C ASP A 108 9.90 -6.17 10.15
N ALA A 109 8.97 -6.80 10.89
CA ALA A 109 9.28 -7.66 12.03
C ALA A 109 8.15 -8.63 12.39
N LEU A 110 8.50 -9.59 13.25
CA LEU A 110 7.55 -10.48 13.92
C LEU A 110 7.49 -10.18 15.42
N ARG A 111 6.28 -10.09 15.97
CA ARG A 111 6.03 -10.04 17.41
C ARG A 111 5.20 -11.25 17.80
N LYS A 112 5.82 -12.26 18.43
CA LYS A 112 5.14 -13.52 18.79
C LYS A 112 4.37 -14.11 17.59
N ASP A 113 5.07 -14.24 16.46
CA ASP A 113 4.55 -14.71 15.15
C ASP A 113 3.54 -13.78 14.46
N GLU A 114 3.18 -12.64 15.06
CA GLU A 114 2.36 -11.63 14.38
C GLU A 114 3.24 -10.72 13.52
N PRO A 115 2.94 -10.56 12.22
CA PRO A 115 3.62 -9.59 11.37
C PRO A 115 3.23 -8.17 11.76
N ILE A 116 4.23 -7.32 11.96
CA ILE A 116 4.04 -5.90 12.30
C ILE A 116 4.64 -4.99 11.24
N GLU A 117 4.05 -3.82 11.08
CA GLU A 117 4.61 -2.72 10.28
C GLU A 117 5.34 -1.74 11.21
N ILE A 118 6.49 -1.26 10.80
CA ILE A 118 7.28 -0.22 11.46
C ILE A 118 7.38 0.97 10.51
N LYS A 119 6.92 2.14 10.95
CA LYS A 119 6.97 3.38 10.18
C LYS A 119 7.68 4.48 10.95
N LEU A 120 8.41 5.32 10.22
CA LEU A 120 8.93 6.58 10.73
C LEU A 120 8.27 7.75 9.98
N THR A 121 7.77 8.73 10.72
CA THR A 121 7.10 9.90 10.12
C THR A 121 7.36 11.18 10.90
N GLY A 122 7.45 12.31 10.19
CA GLY A 122 7.48 13.64 10.81
C GLY A 122 6.08 14.18 11.11
N ASN A 123 5.11 13.88 10.24
CA ASN A 123 3.70 14.20 10.40
C ASN A 123 2.86 13.19 9.60
N GLU A 124 1.72 12.76 10.12
CA GLU A 124 0.82 11.84 9.43
C GLU A 124 -0.26 12.59 8.66
N SER A 125 0.00 12.84 7.38
CA SER A 125 -1.01 13.34 6.45
C SER A 125 -2.06 12.28 6.13
N PHE A 126 -3.22 12.70 5.63
CA PHE A 126 -4.24 11.80 5.09
C PHE A 126 -3.66 10.76 4.12
N THR A 127 -2.85 11.19 3.15
CA THR A 127 -2.22 10.31 2.15
C THR A 127 -1.29 9.27 2.79
N SER A 128 -0.52 9.66 3.80
CA SER A 128 0.36 8.73 4.52
C SER A 128 -0.44 7.67 5.28
N LYS A 129 -1.55 8.07 5.91
CA LYS A 129 -2.45 7.16 6.63
C LYS A 129 -3.13 6.16 5.72
N ILE A 130 -3.72 6.61 4.59
CA ILE A 130 -4.37 5.69 3.65
C ILE A 130 -3.36 4.73 3.01
N HIS A 131 -2.16 5.20 2.67
CA HIS A 131 -1.11 4.34 2.14
C HIS A 131 -0.69 3.26 3.15
N THR A 132 -0.47 3.66 4.40
CA THR A 132 -0.11 2.73 5.49
C THR A 132 -1.23 1.72 5.75
N TYR A 133 -2.48 2.18 5.79
CA TYR A 133 -3.64 1.31 5.96
C TYR A 133 -3.72 0.26 4.84
N LEU A 134 -3.67 0.68 3.56
CA LEU A 134 -3.74 -0.25 2.43
C LEU A 134 -2.58 -1.25 2.47
N HIS A 135 -1.36 -0.78 2.72
CA HIS A 135 -0.19 -1.66 2.83
C HIS A 135 -0.39 -2.74 3.90
N CYS A 136 -0.84 -2.35 5.09
CA CYS A 136 -1.07 -3.27 6.19
C CYS A 136 -2.26 -4.21 5.94
N ALA A 137 -3.34 -3.71 5.36
CA ALA A 137 -4.52 -4.50 5.03
C ALA A 137 -4.20 -5.60 4.01
N PHE A 138 -3.46 -5.27 2.93
CA PHE A 138 -3.01 -6.27 1.95
C PHE A 138 -2.02 -7.28 2.54
N ALA A 139 -1.13 -6.83 3.43
CA ALA A 139 -0.14 -7.69 4.06
C ALA A 139 -0.65 -8.46 5.29
N ASN A 140 -1.92 -8.29 5.65
CA ASN A 140 -2.53 -8.84 6.88
C ASN A 140 -1.74 -8.48 8.16
N LYS A 141 -1.20 -7.26 8.21
CA LYS A 141 -0.52 -6.70 9.39
C LYS A 141 -1.56 -6.00 10.26
N LYS A 142 -1.72 -6.44 11.51
CA LYS A 142 -2.72 -5.87 12.43
C LYS A 142 -2.17 -4.75 13.30
N THR A 143 -0.85 -4.73 13.49
CA THR A 143 -0.18 -3.80 14.39
C THR A 143 0.82 -2.95 13.62
N ILE A 144 0.79 -1.64 13.92
CA ILE A 144 1.67 -0.65 13.33
C ILE A 144 2.41 0.08 14.46
N ILE A 145 3.73 0.15 14.35
CA ILE A 145 4.62 0.88 15.25
C ILE A 145 5.12 2.12 14.53
N THR A 146 4.68 3.30 14.95
CA THR A 146 5.06 4.57 14.35
C THR A 146 6.03 5.33 15.26
N GLY A 147 7.23 5.64 14.76
CA GLY A 147 8.12 6.63 15.35
C GLY A 147 7.78 8.03 14.82
N LEU A 148 7.48 8.96 15.72
CA LEU A 148 7.35 10.38 15.40
C LEU A 148 8.71 11.05 15.50
N ARG A 149 9.21 11.60 14.39
CA ARG A 149 10.47 12.34 14.35
C ARG A 149 10.25 13.85 14.29
N ASN A 150 11.19 14.61 14.83
CA ASN A 150 11.26 16.05 14.59
C ASN A 150 12.05 16.38 13.31
N GLU A 151 12.22 17.67 13.02
CA GLU A 151 12.97 18.19 11.87
C GLU A 151 14.45 17.77 11.88
N ASN A 152 15.01 17.49 13.06
CA ASN A 152 16.38 17.00 13.24
C ASN A 152 16.49 15.46 13.15
N TYR A 153 15.46 14.78 12.64
CA TYR A 153 15.40 13.31 12.49
C TYR A 153 15.52 12.53 13.80
N VAL A 154 15.29 13.19 14.95
CA VAL A 154 15.27 12.53 16.25
C VAL A 154 13.86 12.03 16.54
N VAL A 155 13.74 10.74 16.85
CA VAL A 155 12.47 10.15 17.29
C VAL A 155 12.15 10.63 18.69
N THR A 156 11.03 11.34 18.83
CA THR A 156 10.59 11.93 20.10
C THR A 156 9.51 11.11 20.78
N LYS A 157 8.79 10.28 20.01
CA LYS A 157 7.69 9.43 20.50
C LYS A 157 7.56 8.19 19.64
N VAL A 158 7.21 7.06 20.26
CA VAL A 158 6.79 5.84 19.57
C VAL A 158 5.35 5.56 19.95
N ILE A 159 4.52 5.26 18.94
CA ILE A 159 3.10 4.98 19.08
C ILE A 159 2.83 3.61 18.48
N GLU A 160 2.13 2.77 19.23
CA GLU A 160 1.55 1.54 18.73
C GLU A 160 0.08 1.75 18.46
N ARG A 161 -0.39 1.30 17.30
CA ARG A 161 -1.81 1.36 16.91
C ARG A 161 -2.22 0.11 16.16
N ARG A 162 -3.51 -0.22 16.17
CA ARG A 162 -4.04 -1.26 15.29
C ARG A 162 -4.31 -0.69 13.90
N THR A 163 -4.14 -1.51 12.87
CA THR A 163 -4.46 -1.15 11.49
C THR A 163 -5.93 -0.72 11.35
N SER A 164 -6.84 -1.33 12.12
CA SER A 164 -8.25 -0.94 12.18
C SER A 164 -8.48 0.49 12.66
N ASP A 165 -7.59 0.99 13.52
CA ASP A 165 -7.75 2.31 14.13
C ASP A 165 -7.49 3.41 13.08
N LEU A 166 -6.65 3.15 12.07
CA LEU A 166 -6.45 4.05 10.94
C LEU A 166 -7.73 4.28 10.13
N VAL A 167 -8.65 3.31 10.06
CA VAL A 167 -9.94 3.50 9.38
C VAL A 167 -10.79 4.54 10.11
N ALA A 168 -10.80 4.50 11.44
CA ALA A 168 -11.50 5.49 12.26
C ALA A 168 -10.88 6.88 12.09
N ASP A 169 -9.55 6.97 12.03
CA ASP A 169 -8.83 8.22 11.77
C ASP A 169 -9.17 8.79 10.38
N LEU A 170 -9.24 7.95 9.34
CA LEU A 170 -9.61 8.37 7.98
C LEU A 170 -11.06 8.88 7.92
N ARG A 171 -11.98 8.22 8.63
CA ARG A 171 -13.40 8.58 8.66
C ARG A 171 -13.71 9.85 9.46
N SER A 172 -12.91 10.14 10.48
CA SER A 172 -13.05 11.33 11.32
C SER A 172 -12.23 12.53 10.84
N SER A 173 -11.33 12.31 9.87
CA SER A 173 -10.51 13.36 9.27
C SER A 173 -11.37 14.38 8.53
N SER A 174 -11.09 15.67 8.76
CA SER A 174 -11.60 16.76 7.91
C SER A 174 -10.86 16.86 6.58
N GLU A 175 -9.71 16.17 6.47
CA GLU A 175 -8.91 16.09 5.26
C GLU A 175 -9.24 14.82 4.49
N GLY A 176 -9.42 14.93 3.16
CA GLY A 176 -9.59 13.79 2.27
C GLY A 176 -11.01 13.22 2.21
N ASP A 177 -11.11 12.01 1.67
CA ASP A 177 -12.38 11.29 1.49
C ASP A 177 -12.54 10.26 2.63
N SER A 178 -13.59 10.40 3.42
CA SER A 178 -13.85 9.53 4.58
C SER A 178 -14.11 8.06 4.20
N ARG A 179 -14.33 7.77 2.92
CA ARG A 179 -14.49 6.41 2.37
C ARG A 179 -13.35 6.02 1.43
N ALA A 180 -12.18 6.66 1.56
CA ALA A 180 -11.04 6.39 0.68
C ALA A 180 -10.59 4.92 0.74
N ASP A 181 -10.66 4.28 1.90
CA ASP A 181 -10.38 2.85 2.07
C ASP A 181 -11.24 1.99 1.14
N GLU A 182 -12.56 2.18 1.21
CA GLU A 182 -13.53 1.43 0.40
C GLU A 182 -13.36 1.73 -1.09
N LYS A 183 -13.15 3.01 -1.44
CA LYS A 183 -12.95 3.44 -2.83
C LYS A 183 -11.66 2.88 -3.43
N CYS A 184 -10.59 2.78 -2.63
CA CYS A 184 -9.34 2.16 -3.08
C CYS A 184 -9.52 0.68 -3.38
N PHE A 185 -10.22 -0.08 -2.53
CA PHE A 185 -10.48 -1.50 -2.79
C PHE A 185 -11.44 -1.72 -3.96
N SER A 186 -12.49 -0.89 -4.08
CA SER A 186 -13.40 -0.93 -5.22
C SER A 186 -12.66 -0.61 -6.53
N PHE A 187 -11.80 0.40 -6.54
CA PHE A 187 -10.98 0.72 -7.69
C PHE A 187 -10.02 -0.42 -8.06
N LEU A 188 -9.39 -1.06 -7.07
CA LEU A 188 -8.56 -2.24 -7.32
C LEU A 188 -9.38 -3.38 -7.94
N TYR A 189 -10.58 -3.64 -7.41
CA TYR A 189 -11.47 -4.66 -7.94
C TYR A 189 -11.76 -4.41 -9.42
N ASP A 190 -12.15 -3.17 -9.78
CA ASP A 190 -12.44 -2.79 -11.17
C ASP A 190 -11.24 -2.98 -12.08
N VAL A 191 -10.04 -2.58 -11.62
CA VAL A 191 -8.79 -2.76 -12.36
C VAL A 191 -8.53 -4.23 -12.62
N LEU A 192 -8.60 -5.07 -11.59
CA LEU A 192 -8.34 -6.50 -11.71
C LEU A 192 -9.39 -7.22 -12.55
N ALA A 193 -10.66 -6.86 -12.40
CA ALA A 193 -11.77 -7.39 -13.19
C ALA A 193 -11.57 -7.09 -14.68
N MET A 194 -11.19 -5.86 -15.02
CA MET A 194 -10.93 -5.47 -16.40
C MET A 194 -9.66 -6.11 -16.96
N THR A 195 -8.57 -6.17 -16.18
CA THR A 195 -7.37 -6.91 -16.55
C THR A 195 -7.70 -8.37 -16.86
N LYS A 196 -8.46 -9.04 -15.99
CA LYS A 196 -8.91 -10.42 -16.21
C LYS A 196 -9.74 -10.55 -17.48
N HIS A 197 -10.66 -9.61 -17.73
CA HIS A 197 -11.46 -9.59 -18.96
C HIS A 197 -10.59 -9.51 -20.22
N VAL A 198 -9.62 -8.59 -20.27
CA VAL A 198 -8.67 -8.48 -21.41
C VAL A 198 -7.88 -9.77 -21.58
N LEU A 199 -7.40 -10.36 -20.48
CA LEU A 199 -6.62 -11.60 -20.50
C LEU A 199 -7.44 -12.85 -20.92
N THR A 200 -8.77 -12.77 -21.02
CA THR A 200 -9.56 -13.84 -21.65
C THR A 200 -9.33 -13.94 -23.17
N ARG A 201 -8.83 -12.86 -23.78
CA ARG A 201 -8.65 -12.73 -25.25
C ARG A 201 -7.21 -12.42 -25.65
N ALA A 202 -6.35 -12.06 -24.70
CA ALA A 202 -4.96 -11.71 -24.93
C ALA A 202 -4.04 -12.43 -23.94
N LYS A 203 -2.77 -12.60 -24.31
CA LYS A 203 -1.77 -13.25 -23.43
C LYS A 203 -1.15 -12.28 -22.41
N ALA A 204 -1.24 -10.97 -22.66
CA ALA A 204 -0.76 -9.94 -21.78
C ALA A 204 -1.64 -8.68 -21.87
N CYS A 205 -1.67 -7.92 -20.80
CA CYS A 205 -2.44 -6.68 -20.67
C CYS A 205 -1.54 -5.59 -20.09
N ARG A 206 -1.49 -4.42 -20.74
CA ARG A 206 -0.89 -3.21 -20.21
C ARG A 206 -1.96 -2.35 -19.56
N PHE A 207 -1.82 -2.11 -18.26
CA PHE A 207 -2.62 -1.14 -17.53
C PHE A 207 -1.91 0.23 -17.55
N ILE A 208 -2.60 1.26 -18.03
CA ILE A 208 -2.10 2.64 -18.04
C ILE A 208 -3.02 3.49 -17.18
N TYR A 209 -2.44 4.19 -16.20
CA TYR A 209 -3.14 5.16 -15.37
C TYR A 209 -2.45 6.52 -15.44
N MET A 210 -3.18 7.55 -15.83
CA MET A 210 -2.71 8.93 -15.90
C MET A 210 -3.50 9.79 -14.89
N PRO A 211 -3.01 9.98 -13.65
CA PRO A 211 -3.80 10.59 -12.58
C PRO A 211 -4.23 12.03 -12.88
N ARG A 212 -3.43 12.79 -13.65
CA ARG A 212 -3.75 14.19 -14.01
C ARG A 212 -4.93 14.32 -14.96
N THR A 213 -5.13 13.34 -15.83
CA THR A 213 -6.19 13.36 -16.86
C THR A 213 -7.32 12.39 -16.51
N GLY A 214 -7.14 11.56 -15.48
CA GLY A 214 -8.07 10.49 -15.13
C GLY A 214 -8.13 9.36 -16.16
N ILE A 215 -7.21 9.32 -17.12
CA ILE A 215 -7.22 8.29 -18.16
C ILE A 215 -6.83 6.95 -17.53
N ILE A 216 -7.68 5.96 -17.75
CA ILE A 216 -7.46 4.56 -17.42
C ILE A 216 -7.62 3.76 -18.71
N GLN A 217 -6.58 3.01 -19.08
CA GLN A 217 -6.59 2.17 -20.28
C GLN A 217 -6.10 0.76 -19.97
N PHE A 218 -6.72 -0.20 -20.63
CA PHE A 218 -6.35 -1.61 -20.59
C PHE A 218 -6.10 -2.07 -22.01
N GLU A 219 -4.84 -2.28 -22.34
CA GLU A 219 -4.43 -2.54 -23.72
C GLU A 219 -3.92 -3.97 -23.83
N PRO A 220 -4.51 -4.79 -24.73
CA PRO A 220 -3.91 -6.08 -25.04
C PRO A 220 -2.57 -5.85 -25.73
N ILE A 221 -1.53 -6.53 -25.24
CA ILE A 221 -0.19 -6.48 -25.83
C ILE A 221 0.33 -7.89 -26.12
N THR A 222 1.27 -7.99 -27.04
CA THR A 222 1.92 -9.26 -27.37
C THR A 222 2.99 -9.63 -26.35
N ILE A 223 3.30 -10.92 -26.23
CA ILE A 223 4.42 -11.40 -25.41
C ILE A 223 5.75 -10.77 -25.88
N LEU A 224 5.94 -10.60 -27.19
CA LEU A 224 7.12 -9.94 -27.73
C LEU A 224 7.28 -8.50 -27.21
N GLU A 225 6.18 -7.75 -27.05
CA GLU A 225 6.23 -6.40 -26.47
C GLU A 225 6.55 -6.42 -24.98
N VAL A 226 6.09 -7.43 -24.24
CA VAL A 226 6.42 -7.65 -22.83
C VAL A 226 7.92 -7.94 -22.68
N GLU A 227 8.46 -8.82 -23.52
CA GLU A 227 9.88 -9.19 -23.52
C GLU A 227 10.80 -8.04 -23.92
N LYS A 228 10.42 -7.24 -24.92
CA LYS A 228 11.17 -6.02 -25.31
C LYS A 228 11.30 -5.01 -24.17
N ARG A 229 10.43 -5.09 -23.15
CA ARG A 229 10.46 -4.26 -21.94
C ARG A 229 11.25 -4.90 -20.79
N GLY A 230 11.85 -6.06 -21.00
CA GLY A 230 12.63 -6.77 -19.99
C GLY A 230 11.79 -7.62 -19.02
N TYR A 231 10.49 -7.75 -19.26
CA TYR A 231 9.64 -8.61 -18.43
C TYR A 231 9.60 -10.02 -19.03
N ARG A 232 10.13 -10.99 -18.30
CA ARG A 232 10.04 -12.41 -18.64
C ARG A 232 9.73 -13.20 -17.37
N PHE A 233 8.87 -14.19 -17.49
CA PHE A 233 8.76 -15.18 -16.42
C PHE A 233 10.13 -15.88 -16.28
N PRO A 234 10.59 -16.18 -15.05
CA PRO A 234 11.77 -17.02 -14.86
C PRO A 234 11.59 -18.35 -15.59
N GLU A 235 12.67 -18.93 -16.11
CA GLU A 235 12.65 -20.13 -16.95
C GLU A 235 11.91 -21.30 -16.27
N GLU A 236 12.04 -21.40 -14.94
CA GLU A 236 11.40 -22.43 -14.12
C GLU A 236 9.86 -22.35 -14.13
N PHE A 237 9.31 -21.19 -14.46
CA PHE A 237 7.87 -20.97 -14.58
C PHE A 237 7.39 -21.03 -16.04
N GLN A 238 8.27 -20.83 -17.03
CA GLN A 238 7.87 -20.80 -18.44
C GLN A 238 7.27 -22.13 -18.89
N THR A 239 7.85 -23.26 -18.49
CA THR A 239 7.36 -24.61 -18.86
C THR A 239 6.03 -24.98 -18.23
N LYS A 240 5.66 -24.35 -17.11
CA LYS A 240 4.36 -24.56 -16.42
C LYS A 240 3.22 -23.72 -16.99
N PHE A 241 3.52 -22.67 -17.74
CA PHE A 241 2.54 -21.74 -18.30
C PHE A 241 2.52 -21.71 -19.84
N GLN A 242 3.31 -22.55 -20.50
CA GLN A 242 3.11 -22.84 -21.91
C GLN A 242 1.85 -23.71 -22.05
N PRO A 243 0.80 -23.25 -22.75
CA PRO A 243 -0.29 -24.13 -23.11
C PRO A 243 0.23 -25.15 -24.12
N ASP A 244 -0.24 -26.40 -24.01
CA ASP A 244 -0.11 -27.39 -25.09
C ASP A 244 -0.61 -26.83 -26.44
#